data_AF-A0AA47A1B3-F1
#
_entry.id   AF-A0AA47A1B3-F1
#
_cell.length_a   1.000
_cell.length_b   1.000
_cell.length_c   1.000
_cell.angle_alpha   90.00
_cell.angle_beta   90.00
_cell.angle_gamma   90.00
#
_symmetry.space_group_name_H-M   'P 1'
#
loop_
_entity.id
_entity.type
_entity.pdbx_description
1 polymer ?
#
loop_
_entity_poly.entity_id
_entity_poly.type
_entity_poly.pdbx_seq_one_letter_code
_entity_poly.pdbx_strand_id
1 'polypeptide(L)'
;MGNSYFQPRAVKVGNGDVIVIAHNLKDQTLVSWYLKSSESGKFKVLTGEKGVTERKLFNFDNQGQLALNGNTMLYSQVSKRITKENQEVRKTRIFKFDMAKVIQGLKDGVNGFLLGNRKG
;
A
#
# COMPACT_ATOMS: atom_id res chain seq x y z
N MET A 1 -9.99 16.05 -12.52
CA MET A 1 -10.03 14.58 -12.34
C MET A 1 -9.26 14.22 -11.08
N GLY A 2 -9.96 13.77 -10.03
CA GLY A 2 -9.33 13.39 -8.75
C GLY A 2 -8.72 11.99 -8.81
N ASN A 3 -7.93 11.64 -7.78
CA ASN A 3 -7.45 10.27 -7.58
C ASN A 3 -8.65 9.36 -7.23
N SER A 4 -8.75 8.20 -7.88
CA SER A 4 -9.72 7.17 -7.51
C SER A 4 -9.04 6.12 -6.63
N TYR A 5 -9.44 6.08 -5.35
CA TYR A 5 -8.93 5.11 -4.39
C TYR A 5 -9.83 3.87 -4.32
N PHE A 6 -9.22 2.68 -4.29
CA PHE A 6 -9.95 1.41 -4.27
C PHE A 6 -9.47 0.48 -3.15
N GLN A 7 -10.44 -0.20 -2.53
CA GLN A 7 -10.24 -1.14 -1.42
C GLN A 7 -9.33 -0.59 -0.30
N PRO A 8 -9.69 0.54 0.34
CA PRO A 8 -8.93 1.06 1.45
C PRO A 8 -8.94 0.05 2.62
N ARG A 9 -7.79 -0.13 3.24
CA ARG A 9 -7.59 -0.92 4.45
C ARG A 9 -6.95 -0.04 5.50
N ALA A 10 -7.58 0.03 6.67
CA ALA A 10 -7.02 0.71 7.84
C ALA A 10 -6.42 -0.33 8.78
N VAL A 11 -5.18 -0.10 9.21
CA VAL A 11 -4.44 -0.95 10.13
C VAL A 11 -4.07 -0.11 11.34
N LYS A 12 -4.53 -0.52 12.53
CA LYS A 12 -4.08 0.09 13.78
C LYS A 12 -2.63 -0.30 14.02
N VAL A 13 -1.80 0.67 14.38
CA VAL A 13 -0.42 0.48 14.79
C VAL A 13 -0.25 1.01 16.21
N GLY A 14 0.86 0.68 16.88
CA GLY A 14 1.08 1.03 18.30
C GLY A 14 0.79 2.50 18.62
N ASN A 15 0.39 2.77 19.87
CA ASN A 15 -0.09 4.07 20.37
C ASN A 15 -1.45 4.54 19.81
N GLY A 16 -2.19 3.66 19.13
CA GLY A 16 -3.52 3.96 18.60
C GLY A 16 -3.51 4.68 17.25
N ASP A 17 -2.33 4.90 16.68
CA ASP A 17 -2.16 5.41 15.32
C ASP A 17 -2.76 4.45 14.28
N VAL A 18 -3.06 4.97 13.09
CA VAL A 18 -3.64 4.20 12.00
C VAL A 18 -2.85 4.40 10.73
N ILE A 19 -2.56 3.33 9.99
CA ILE A 19 -2.13 3.40 8.61
C ILE A 19 -3.31 3.05 7.72
N VAL A 20 -3.63 3.93 6.77
CA VAL A 20 -4.57 3.64 5.70
C VAL A 20 -3.78 3.29 4.45
N ILE A 21 -4.14 2.19 3.79
CA ILE A 21 -3.51 1.72 2.56
C ILE A 21 -4.59 1.51 1.52
N ALA A 22 -4.39 2.02 0.31
CA ALA A 22 -5.37 1.91 -0.76
C ALA A 22 -4.68 1.82 -2.11
N HIS A 23 -5.40 1.27 -3.10
CA HIS A 23 -4.96 1.35 -4.48
C HIS A 23 -5.27 2.74 -5.02
N ASN A 24 -4.26 3.41 -5.57
CA ASN A 24 -4.46 4.55 -6.45
C ASN A 24 -4.52 4.02 -7.89
N LEU A 25 -5.73 3.99 -8.46
CA LEU A 25 -5.97 3.39 -9.78
C LEU A 25 -5.42 4.23 -10.93
N LYS A 26 -5.26 5.53 -10.73
CA LYS A 26 -4.72 6.46 -11.75
C LYS A 26 -3.24 6.20 -11.97
N ASP A 27 -2.49 6.07 -10.88
CA ASP A 27 -1.05 5.89 -10.92
C ASP A 27 -0.64 4.41 -10.92
N GLN A 28 -1.59 3.48 -10.79
CA GLN A 28 -1.35 2.04 -10.61
C GLN A 28 -0.37 1.75 -9.46
N THR A 29 -0.59 2.43 -8.33
CA THR A 29 0.27 2.31 -7.14
C THR A 29 -0.53 1.97 -5.90
N LEU A 30 0.06 1.17 -5.01
CA LEU A 30 -0.43 1.10 -3.65
C LEU A 30 0.12 2.31 -2.90
N VAL A 31 -0.78 3.07 -2.28
CA VAL A 31 -0.47 4.28 -1.53
C VAL A 31 -0.88 4.12 -0.08
N SER A 32 -0.31 4.95 0.78
CA SER A 32 -0.55 4.92 2.22
C SER A 32 -0.58 6.31 2.83
N TRP A 33 -1.32 6.41 3.94
CA TRP A 33 -1.33 7.57 4.83
C TRP A 33 -1.09 7.10 6.26
N TYR A 34 -0.27 7.84 6.99
CA TYR A 34 -0.10 7.65 8.43
C TYR A 34 -0.97 8.65 9.18
N LEU A 35 -1.84 8.16 10.05
CA LEU A 35 -2.76 8.95 10.85
C LEU A 35 -2.35 8.83 12.32
N LYS A 36 -1.79 9.90 12.86
CA LYS A 36 -1.44 10.01 14.28
C LYS A 36 -2.70 10.18 15.10
N SER A 37 -2.91 9.30 16.08
CA SER A 37 -3.98 9.47 17.05
C SER A 37 -3.62 10.62 18.00
N SER A 38 -4.61 11.41 18.37
CA SER A 38 -4.49 12.41 19.44
C SER A 38 -5.23 11.92 20.67
N GLU A 39 -4.88 12.46 21.84
CA GLU A 39 -5.55 12.17 23.10
C GLU A 39 -7.07 12.42 23.05
N SER A 40 -7.51 13.31 22.15
CA SER A 40 -8.93 13.61 21.90
C SER A 40 -9.68 12.55 21.05
N GLY A 41 -9.02 11.47 20.64
CA GLY A 41 -9.56 10.46 19.71
C GLY A 41 -9.61 10.90 18.24
N LYS A 42 -9.20 12.14 17.94
CA LYS A 42 -9.07 12.64 16.56
C LYS A 42 -7.76 12.18 15.93
N PHE A 43 -7.79 11.97 14.61
CA PHE A 43 -6.59 11.67 13.83
C PHE A 43 -6.04 12.91 13.15
N LYS A 44 -4.70 13.05 13.13
CA LYS A 44 -3.99 14.01 12.29
C LYS A 44 -3.14 13.24 11.28
N VAL A 45 -3.25 13.59 10.01
CA VAL A 45 -2.37 13.00 8.99
C VAL A 45 -0.94 13.44 9.24
N LEU A 46 -0.01 12.50 9.17
CA LEU A 46 1.41 12.81 9.20
C LEU A 46 1.80 13.38 7.84
N THR A 47 2.13 14.66 7.85
CA THR A 47 2.72 15.34 6.72
C THR A 47 4.22 15.05 6.74
N GLY A 48 4.75 14.48 5.66
CA GLY A 48 6.20 14.39 5.51
C GLY A 48 6.74 15.57 4.71
N GLU A 49 7.89 15.37 4.08
CA GLU A 49 8.57 16.44 3.32
C GLU A 49 7.68 17.11 2.27
N LYS A 50 7.90 18.42 2.06
CA LYS A 50 7.21 19.25 1.05
C LYS A 50 5.67 19.24 1.14
N GLY A 51 5.12 18.95 2.32
CA GLY A 51 3.66 18.95 2.50
C GLY A 51 2.96 17.69 1.98
N VAL A 52 3.71 16.70 1.48
CA VAL A 52 3.11 15.48 0.94
C VAL A 52 2.55 14.66 2.10
N THR A 53 1.34 14.11 1.95
CA THR A 53 0.69 13.22 2.94
C THR A 53 0.47 11.81 2.40
N GLU A 54 0.13 11.68 1.12
CA GLU A 54 0.07 10.38 0.42
C GLU A 54 1.49 9.85 0.20
N ARG A 55 1.74 8.58 0.52
CA ARG A 55 3.05 7.93 0.33
C ARG A 55 2.90 6.67 -0.51
N LYS A 56 3.65 6.64 -1.61
CA LYS A 56 3.66 5.49 -2.53
C LYS A 56 4.40 4.34 -1.88
N LEU A 57 3.77 3.17 -1.82
CA LEU A 57 4.38 1.94 -1.29
C LEU A 57 5.17 1.23 -2.39
N PHE A 58 4.49 0.88 -3.49
CA PHE A 58 5.07 0.26 -4.70
C PHE A 58 4.09 0.33 -5.90
N ASN A 59 4.60 0.05 -7.11
CA ASN A 59 3.82 -0.03 -8.35
C ASN A 59 3.22 -1.43 -8.56
N PHE A 60 2.07 -1.51 -9.20
CA PHE A 60 1.43 -2.78 -9.54
C PHE A 60 0.97 -2.80 -11.01
N ASP A 61 1.11 -3.95 -11.68
CA ASP A 61 0.65 -4.08 -13.08
C ASP A 61 -0.88 -4.20 -13.20
N ASN A 62 -1.52 -4.78 -12.19
CA ASN A 62 -2.96 -5.00 -12.13
C ASN A 62 -3.48 -4.96 -10.69
N GLN A 63 -4.78 -4.72 -10.53
CA GLN A 63 -5.41 -4.71 -9.21
C GLN A 63 -5.25 -6.08 -8.53
N GLY A 64 -5.00 -6.04 -7.23
CA GLY A 64 -4.78 -7.22 -6.41
C GLY A 64 -5.57 -7.14 -5.12
N GLN A 65 -5.38 -8.12 -4.25
CA GLN A 65 -6.00 -8.14 -2.93
C GLN A 65 -4.99 -7.88 -1.83
N LEU A 66 -5.38 -7.05 -0.87
CA LEU A 66 -4.64 -6.77 0.35
C LEU A 66 -5.15 -7.64 1.49
N ALA A 67 -4.22 -8.28 2.20
CA ALA A 67 -4.47 -8.97 3.47
C ALA A 67 -3.40 -8.59 4.49
N LEU A 68 -3.79 -8.44 5.75
CA LEU A 68 -2.85 -8.25 6.85
C LEU A 68 -2.74 -9.55 7.63
N ASN A 69 -1.52 -10.02 7.85
CA ASN A 69 -1.22 -11.18 8.69
C ASN A 69 -0.14 -10.79 9.71
N GLY A 70 -0.57 -10.52 10.95
CA GLY A 70 0.30 -9.92 11.98
C GLY A 70 0.91 -8.61 11.48
N ASN A 71 2.24 -8.52 11.52
CA ASN A 71 2.99 -7.35 11.06
C ASN A 71 3.34 -7.39 9.55
N THR A 72 2.82 -8.38 8.81
CA THR A 72 3.07 -8.50 7.37
C THR A 72 1.84 -8.14 6.57
N MET A 73 1.97 -7.18 5.66
CA MET A 73 0.97 -6.96 4.63
C MET A 73 1.28 -7.84 3.42
N LEU A 74 0.29 -8.61 3.01
CA LEU A 74 0.32 -9.43 1.81
C LEU A 74 -0.46 -8.72 0.70
N TYR A 75 0.12 -8.70 -0.49
CA TYR A 75 -0.56 -8.27 -1.70
C TYR A 75 -0.54 -9.38 -2.73
N SER A 76 -1.72 -9.78 -3.20
CA SER A 76 -1.89 -10.89 -4.13
C SER A 76 -2.41 -10.37 -5.47
N GLN A 77 -1.67 -10.61 -6.54
CA GLN A 77 -2.07 -10.28 -7.91
C GLN A 77 -2.29 -11.55 -8.72
N VAL A 78 -3.49 -11.71 -9.26
CA VAL A 78 -3.80 -12.81 -10.17
C VAL A 78 -3.54 -12.33 -11.59
N SER A 79 -2.69 -13.04 -12.32
CA SER A 79 -2.47 -12.85 -13.75
C SER A 79 -3.00 -14.06 -14.50
N LYS A 80 -3.66 -13.80 -15.63
CA LYS A 80 -4.15 -14.82 -16.55
C LYS A 80 -3.38 -14.72 -17.86
N ARG A 81 -2.88 -15.86 -18.35
CA ARG A 81 -2.28 -15.97 -19.68
C ARG A 81 -2.91 -17.14 -20.42
N ILE A 82 -3.30 -16.92 -21.67
CA ILE A 82 -3.71 -18.00 -22.58
C ILE A 82 -2.46 -18.42 -23.35
N THR A 83 -2.13 -19.71 -23.33
CA THR A 83 -0.99 -20.27 -24.08
C THR A 83 -1.34 -20.42 -25.56
N LYS A 84 -0.33 -20.69 -26.40
CA LYS A 84 -0.55 -20.97 -27.83
C LYS A 84 -1.43 -22.21 -28.07
N GLU A 85 -1.53 -23.09 -27.09
CA GLU A 85 -2.36 -24.31 -27.11
C GLU A 85 -3.76 -24.09 -26.54
N ASN A 86 -4.23 -22.83 -26.43
CA ASN A 86 -5.50 -22.45 -25.82
C ASN A 86 -5.69 -22.90 -24.36
N GLN A 87 -4.60 -23.19 -23.64
CA GLN A 87 -4.67 -23.49 -22.21
C GLN A 87 -4.64 -22.20 -21.39
N GLU A 88 -5.52 -22.12 -20.39
CA GLU A 88 -5.53 -21.02 -19.43
C GLU A 88 -4.54 -21.31 -18.29
N VAL A 89 -3.50 -20.47 -18.18
CA VAL A 89 -2.57 -20.50 -17.05
C VAL A 89 -2.86 -19.31 -16.15
N ARG A 90 -3.23 -19.59 -14.89
CA ARG A 90 -3.36 -18.58 -13.83
C ARG A 90 -2.10 -18.58 -12.98
N LYS A 91 -1.48 -17.41 -12.83
CA LYS A 91 -0.35 -17.20 -11.92
C LYS A 91 -0.73 -16.17 -10.87
N THR A 92 -0.60 -16.53 -9.60
CA THR A 92 -0.77 -15.62 -8.47
C THR A 92 0.59 -15.15 -7.99
N ARG A 93 0.89 -13.86 -8.13
CA ARG A 93 2.07 -13.22 -7.53
C ARG A 93 1.70 -12.73 -6.14
N ILE A 94 2.47 -13.12 -5.14
CA ILE A 94 2.27 -12.69 -3.75
C ILE A 94 3.46 -11.85 -3.33
N PHE A 95 3.20 -10.60 -2.95
CA PHE A 95 4.18 -9.68 -2.38
C PHE A 95 3.97 -9.62 -0.88
N LYS A 96 5.07 -9.55 -0.14
CA LYS A 96 5.07 -9.47 1.31
C LYS A 96 5.78 -8.20 1.73
N PHE A 97 5.15 -7.44 2.61
CA PHE A 97 5.65 -6.18 3.09
C PHE A 97 5.69 -6.19 4.61
N ASP A 98 6.86 -5.87 5.16
CA ASP A 98 7.02 -5.67 6.60
C ASP A 98 6.42 -4.31 6.98
N MET A 99 5.33 -4.33 7.75
CA MET A 99 4.64 -3.12 8.16
C MET A 99 5.50 -2.24 9.07
N ALA A 100 6.46 -2.80 9.82
CA ALA A 100 7.36 -1.99 10.64
C ALA A 100 8.24 -1.09 9.74
N LYS A 101 8.73 -1.62 8.62
CA LYS A 101 9.49 -0.84 7.62
C LYS A 101 8.63 0.20 6.94
N VAL A 102 7.38 -0.14 6.60
CA VAL A 102 6.42 0.83 6.04
C VAL A 102 6.17 1.98 7.02
N ILE A 103 5.89 1.65 8.28
CA ILE A 103 5.69 2.64 9.36
C ILE A 103 6.90 3.55 9.49
N GLN A 104 8.11 2.97 9.52
CA GLN A 104 9.33 3.75 9.67
C GLN A 104 9.53 4.70 8.49
N GLY A 105 9.39 4.21 7.26
CA GLY A 105 9.51 5.06 6.06
C GLY A 105 8.46 6.18 5.98
N LEU A 106 7.24 5.93 6.51
CA LEU A 106 6.22 6.97 6.67
C LEU A 106 6.64 8.05 7.68
N LYS A 107 7.23 7.64 8.82
CA LYS A 107 7.69 8.55 9.87
C LYS A 107 8.90 9.38 9.43
N ASP A 108 9.79 8.78 8.65
CA ASP A 108 10.99 9.44 8.11
C ASP A 108 10.64 10.42 6.99
N GLY A 109 9.38 10.48 6.54
CA GLY A 109 8.91 11.46 5.57
C GLY A 109 9.38 11.20 4.13
N VAL A 110 9.93 10.01 3.84
CA VAL A 110 10.54 9.62 2.57
C VAL A 110 9.64 9.97 1.39
N ASN A 111 10.19 10.76 0.45
CA ASN A 111 9.53 11.08 -0.82
C ASN A 111 9.93 10.07 -1.89
N GLY A 112 9.14 8.99 -1.99
CA GLY A 112 9.38 7.94 -2.98
C GLY A 112 8.60 6.68 -2.67
N PHE A 113 8.96 5.59 -3.34
CA PHE A 113 8.43 4.27 -3.04
C PHE A 113 9.05 3.72 -1.76
N LEU A 114 8.25 3.59 -0.71
CA LEU A 114 8.69 3.10 0.60
C LEU A 114 9.28 1.69 0.54
N LEU A 115 8.87 0.88 -0.42
CA LEU A 115 9.28 -0.53 -0.56
C LEU A 115 10.16 -0.78 -1.79
N GLY A 116 10.68 0.31 -2.38
CA GLY A 116 11.53 0.31 -3.57
C GLY A 116 10.77 0.07 -4.88
N ASN A 117 11.36 0.52 -5.99
CA ASN A 117 10.94 0.15 -7.34
C ASN A 117 11.37 -1.30 -7.62
N ARG A 118 10.65 -2.30 -7.10
CA ARG A 118 10.91 -3.69 -7.53
C ARG A 118 10.37 -3.87 -8.95
N LYS A 119 11.30 -3.93 -9.91
CA LYS A 119 11.15 -4.74 -11.13
C LYS A 119 11.05 -6.20 -10.65
N GLY A 120 9.83 -6.68 -10.42
CA GLY A 120 9.53 -8.07 -10.09
C GLY A 120 9.09 -8.83 -11.33
#